data_AF-A0A2Z3JIS3-F1
#
_entry.id   AF-A0A2Z3JIS3-F1
#
_cell.length_a   1.000
_cell.length_b   1.000
_cell.length_c   1.000
_cell.angle_alpha   90.00
_cell.angle_beta   90.00
_cell.angle_gamma   90.00
#
_symmetry.space_group_name_H-M   'P 1'
#
loop_
_entity.id
_entity.type
_entity.pdbx_description
1 polymer ?
#
loop_
_entity_poly.entity_id
_entity_poly.type
_entity_poly.pdbx_seq_one_letter_code
_entity_poly.pdbx_strand_id
1 'polypeptide(L)'
;MNRLRVAALGLMTALSACAPLPSLDPVEFQAPLPSSLSRFPLRPAGSPDVLIFGISGRCGPPCQAPDDNWDYLSERGTLQAVAEVFTHRGLKVQVEGYAERITTDFTSRRSKLPQRGILDLLSDYQRLTSWWVLGRRNPAQVVLVGHSHGAVWAHYLTTLFGQVPVAALIDLDANCAAWNVDHSAETVAATSALWKGDPQRSPLLACSSAVVEGQTVRLKDLVWPNVALNLEVQSKRWPGRSAESPGWYINYLFDLTPNQRPDGSTAGIQTFVSAGEDHSAVSYPRSQALNWVWEQLQVLPWLPPLKAARGAAP
;
A
#
# COMPACT_ATOMS: atom_id res chain seq x y z
N MET A 1 28.95 44.99 -26.23
CA MET A 1 28.96 44.28 -24.92
C MET A 1 27.57 43.69 -24.68
N ASN A 2 27.32 42.38 -24.96
CA ASN A 2 26.14 41.59 -24.49
C ASN A 2 26.03 40.21 -25.18
N ARG A 3 27.06 39.35 -25.11
CA ARG A 3 26.99 37.97 -25.65
C ARG A 3 27.62 36.90 -24.74
N LEU A 4 27.52 37.07 -23.43
CA LEU A 4 28.18 36.17 -22.46
C LEU A 4 27.26 35.62 -21.34
N ARG A 5 25.93 35.81 -21.41
CA ARG A 5 25.01 35.36 -20.35
C ARG A 5 24.10 34.16 -20.69
N VAL A 6 24.17 33.61 -21.90
CA VAL A 6 23.25 32.52 -22.32
C VAL A 6 23.83 31.11 -22.10
N ALA A 7 25.15 30.97 -21.90
CA ALA A 7 25.80 29.66 -21.75
C ALA A 7 25.73 29.06 -20.32
N ALA A 8 25.27 29.81 -19.32
CA ALA A 8 25.26 29.35 -17.92
C ALA A 8 23.98 28.57 -17.52
N LEU A 9 22.90 28.67 -18.30
CA LEU A 9 21.62 28.04 -17.94
C LEU A 9 21.47 26.59 -18.47
N GLY A 10 22.27 26.21 -19.47
CA GLY A 10 22.23 24.85 -20.05
C GLY A 10 23.10 23.81 -19.34
N LEU A 11 24.01 24.22 -18.44
CA LEU A 11 24.94 23.31 -17.77
C LEU A 11 24.45 22.80 -16.42
N MET A 12 23.42 23.43 -15.82
CA MET A 12 22.87 22.99 -14.52
C MET A 12 21.85 21.85 -14.65
N THR A 13 21.23 21.66 -15.82
CA THR A 13 20.28 20.54 -16.04
C THR A 13 20.99 19.20 -16.28
N ALA A 14 22.26 19.20 -16.71
CA ALA A 14 23.04 17.99 -16.96
C ALA A 14 23.69 17.39 -15.70
N LEU A 15 23.77 18.12 -14.58
CA LEU A 15 24.39 17.65 -13.33
C LEU A 15 23.43 16.87 -12.41
N SER A 16 22.13 16.82 -12.74
CA SER A 16 21.14 16.09 -11.94
C SER A 16 21.11 14.58 -12.21
N ALA A 17 21.74 14.12 -13.30
CA ALA A 17 21.71 12.72 -13.73
C ALA A 17 22.69 11.79 -12.97
N CYS A 18 23.51 12.34 -12.08
CA CYS A 18 24.48 11.58 -11.28
C CYS A 18 24.18 11.60 -9.78
N ALA A 19 22.96 11.97 -9.37
CA ALA A 19 22.59 11.81 -7.97
C ALA A 19 22.69 10.32 -7.60
N PRO A 20 23.46 9.95 -6.56
CA PRO A 20 23.55 8.56 -6.14
C PRO A 20 22.15 8.05 -5.78
N LEU A 21 21.84 6.81 -6.16
CA LEU A 21 20.60 6.17 -5.72
C LEU A 21 20.55 6.17 -4.19
N PRO A 22 19.36 6.39 -3.60
CA PRO A 22 19.21 6.22 -2.16
C PRO A 22 19.59 4.78 -1.81
N SER A 23 20.56 4.64 -0.90
CA SER A 23 20.82 3.38 -0.22
C SER A 23 19.85 3.33 0.96
N LEU A 24 18.97 2.33 0.99
CA LEU A 24 18.10 2.08 2.12
C LEU A 24 18.67 0.90 2.89
N ASP A 25 18.77 1.05 4.21
CA ASP A 25 19.05 -0.10 5.07
C ASP A 25 17.86 -1.06 4.99
N PRO A 26 18.11 -2.38 4.93
CA PRO A 26 17.02 -3.34 4.95
C PRO A 26 16.15 -3.13 6.18
N VAL A 27 14.83 -3.13 5.98
CA VAL A 27 13.90 -3.15 7.09
C VAL A 27 14.08 -4.47 7.86
N GLU A 28 14.75 -4.41 9.01
CA GLU A 28 14.84 -5.54 9.91
C GLU A 28 13.52 -5.71 10.67
N PHE A 29 12.77 -6.74 10.28
CA PHE A 29 11.66 -7.22 11.08
C PHE A 29 12.11 -8.37 11.98
N GLN A 30 12.05 -8.17 13.28
CA GLN A 30 12.28 -9.22 14.26
C GLN A 30 10.96 -9.56 14.95
N ALA A 31 10.38 -10.71 14.57
CA ALA A 31 9.21 -11.22 15.26
C ALA A 31 9.56 -11.50 16.74
N PRO A 32 8.75 -11.05 17.70
CA PRO A 32 9.01 -11.36 19.10
C PRO A 32 8.98 -12.87 19.33
N LEU A 33 9.99 -13.37 20.04
CA LEU A 33 10.08 -14.79 20.40
C LEU A 33 8.80 -15.24 21.14
N PRO A 34 8.28 -16.46 20.92
CA PRO A 34 7.08 -16.94 21.59
C PRO A 34 7.14 -16.82 23.13
N SER A 35 8.31 -17.02 23.72
CA SER A 35 8.55 -16.88 25.16
C SER A 35 8.36 -15.43 25.65
N SER A 36 8.63 -14.43 24.81
CA SER A 36 8.47 -13.01 25.13
C SER A 36 7.01 -12.54 25.03
N LEU A 37 6.18 -13.19 24.22
CA LEU A 37 4.76 -12.82 24.03
C LEU A 37 3.97 -12.84 25.36
N SER A 38 4.35 -13.74 26.27
CA SER A 38 3.75 -13.86 27.60
C SER A 38 3.92 -12.60 28.48
N ARG A 39 4.85 -11.69 28.14
CA ARG A 39 5.09 -10.44 28.87
C ARG A 39 4.25 -9.27 28.35
N PHE A 40 3.73 -9.38 27.13
CA PHE A 40 2.92 -8.33 26.55
C PHE A 40 1.49 -8.37 27.09
N PRO A 41 0.85 -7.20 27.26
CA PRO A 41 -0.58 -7.12 27.56
C PRO A 41 -1.40 -7.67 26.39
N LEU A 42 -2.62 -8.11 26.69
CA LEU A 42 -3.62 -8.37 25.65
C LEU A 42 -4.02 -7.05 24.97
N ARG A 43 -4.57 -7.13 23.75
CA ARG A 43 -5.32 -6.01 23.17
C ARG A 43 -6.58 -5.72 24.02
N PRO A 44 -7.06 -4.47 24.08
CA PRO A 44 -8.29 -4.14 24.81
C PRO A 44 -9.48 -5.02 24.41
N ALA A 45 -10.40 -5.24 25.36
CA ALA A 45 -11.64 -5.96 25.08
C ALA A 45 -12.45 -5.19 24.03
N GLY A 46 -13.02 -5.91 23.06
CA GLY A 46 -13.80 -5.32 21.97
C GLY A 46 -12.98 -4.80 20.79
N SER A 47 -11.65 -4.79 20.87
CA SER A 47 -10.77 -4.45 19.74
C SER A 47 -11.02 -5.35 18.52
N PRO A 48 -10.77 -4.84 17.30
CA PRO A 48 -10.85 -5.65 16.09
C PRO A 48 -9.80 -6.77 16.10
N ASP A 49 -10.12 -7.86 15.42
CA ASP A 49 -9.19 -8.94 15.11
C ASP A 49 -8.36 -8.60 13.87
N VAL A 50 -8.94 -7.82 12.94
CA VAL A 50 -8.34 -7.43 11.65
C VAL A 50 -8.43 -5.92 11.45
N LEU A 51 -7.33 -5.31 11.05
CA LEU A 51 -7.26 -3.94 10.57
C LEU A 51 -6.99 -3.95 9.07
N ILE A 52 -7.93 -3.42 8.29
CA ILE A 52 -7.77 -3.26 6.84
C ILE A 52 -7.54 -1.78 6.56
N PHE A 53 -6.39 -1.46 5.95
CA PHE A 53 -6.12 -0.12 5.43
C PHE A 53 -6.18 -0.18 3.90
N GLY A 54 -7.18 0.47 3.32
CA GLY A 54 -7.41 0.55 1.89
C GLY A 54 -6.96 1.88 1.31
N ILE A 55 -6.18 1.85 0.24
CA ILE A 55 -5.60 3.04 -0.37
C ILE A 55 -5.97 3.04 -1.86
N SER A 56 -6.89 3.92 -2.21
CA SER A 56 -7.29 4.17 -3.59
C SER A 56 -6.22 5.01 -4.27
N GLY A 57 -5.67 4.54 -5.39
CA GLY A 57 -4.67 5.28 -6.16
C GLY A 57 -5.24 6.38 -7.05
N ARG A 58 -4.40 6.83 -7.98
CA ARG A 58 -4.69 7.89 -8.93
C ARG A 58 -5.99 7.66 -9.73
N CYS A 59 -6.75 8.72 -9.88
CA CYS A 59 -7.95 8.74 -10.71
C CYS A 59 -7.68 8.45 -12.20
N GLY A 60 -8.67 7.84 -12.87
CA GLY A 60 -8.63 7.54 -14.30
C GLY A 60 -9.03 8.72 -15.20
N PRO A 61 -8.43 8.90 -16.40
CA PRO A 61 -8.78 9.97 -17.34
C PRO A 61 -10.28 9.99 -17.73
N PRO A 62 -10.88 11.17 -17.99
CA PRO A 62 -10.29 12.51 -17.91
C PRO A 62 -10.18 12.98 -16.45
N CYS A 63 -8.98 13.17 -15.91
CA CYS A 63 -8.79 13.50 -14.49
C CYS A 63 -7.72 14.57 -14.26
N GLN A 64 -7.93 15.43 -13.26
CA GLN A 64 -6.91 16.35 -12.74
C GLN A 64 -6.40 15.81 -11.38
N ALA A 65 -5.48 14.86 -11.44
CA ALA A 65 -4.75 14.41 -10.25
C ALA A 65 -3.80 15.52 -9.75
N PRO A 66 -3.54 15.62 -8.43
CA PRO A 66 -4.11 14.80 -7.36
C PRO A 66 -5.48 15.29 -6.84
N ASP A 67 -5.96 16.47 -7.27
CA ASP A 67 -7.17 17.10 -6.73
C ASP A 67 -8.45 16.26 -6.86
N ASP A 68 -8.54 15.50 -7.95
CA ASP A 68 -9.67 14.62 -8.23
C ASP A 68 -9.53 13.23 -7.62
N ASN A 69 -8.40 12.85 -7.03
CA ASN A 69 -8.25 11.53 -6.41
C ASN A 69 -9.28 11.34 -5.30
N TRP A 70 -9.81 10.13 -5.15
CA TRP A 70 -10.84 9.82 -4.16
C TRP A 70 -10.78 8.35 -3.75
N ASP A 71 -11.39 8.03 -2.63
CA ASP A 71 -11.43 6.68 -2.07
C ASP A 71 -12.48 5.80 -2.76
N TYR A 72 -12.24 5.48 -4.02
CA TYR A 72 -13.13 4.60 -4.78
C TYR A 72 -13.11 3.14 -4.29
N LEU A 73 -12.06 2.66 -3.61
CA LEU A 73 -12.04 1.30 -3.08
C LEU A 73 -13.10 1.13 -1.99
N SER A 74 -13.29 2.13 -1.12
CA SER A 74 -14.42 2.15 -0.20
C SER A 74 -15.74 2.35 -0.93
N GLU A 75 -15.87 3.40 -1.76
CA GLU A 75 -17.14 3.76 -2.39
C GLU A 75 -17.68 2.69 -3.34
N ARG A 76 -16.81 1.92 -4.00
CA ARG A 76 -17.21 0.81 -4.88
C ARG A 76 -17.55 -0.47 -4.10
N GLY A 77 -17.21 -0.55 -2.81
CA GLY A 77 -17.38 -1.74 -1.98
C GLY A 77 -16.24 -2.76 -2.08
N THR A 78 -15.09 -2.40 -2.64
CA THR A 78 -13.92 -3.28 -2.74
C THR A 78 -13.38 -3.63 -1.35
N LEU A 79 -13.21 -2.64 -0.48
CA LEU A 79 -12.74 -2.89 0.88
C LEU A 79 -13.75 -3.71 1.70
N GLN A 80 -15.04 -3.50 1.44
CA GLN A 80 -16.11 -4.29 2.03
C GLN A 80 -16.03 -5.76 1.59
N ALA A 81 -15.79 -6.03 0.30
CA ALA A 81 -15.59 -7.40 -0.19
C ALA A 81 -14.37 -8.09 0.45
N VAL A 82 -13.26 -7.36 0.67
CA VAL A 82 -12.09 -7.90 1.39
C VAL A 82 -12.43 -8.14 2.87
N ALA A 83 -13.13 -7.21 3.52
CA ALA A 83 -13.56 -7.35 4.92
C ALA A 83 -14.49 -8.55 5.11
N GLU A 84 -15.36 -8.81 4.14
CA GLU A 84 -16.29 -9.93 4.15
C GLU A 84 -15.59 -11.28 4.27
N VAL A 85 -14.39 -11.46 3.70
CA VAL A 85 -13.63 -12.70 3.87
C VAL A 85 -13.41 -13.01 5.35
N PHE A 86 -13.03 -12.00 6.13
CA PHE A 86 -12.70 -12.15 7.53
C PHE A 86 -13.94 -12.22 8.41
N THR A 87 -14.99 -11.45 8.11
CA THR A 87 -16.26 -11.55 8.85
C THR A 87 -16.93 -12.90 8.65
N HIS A 88 -16.84 -13.51 7.46
CA HIS A 88 -17.30 -14.89 7.21
C HIS A 88 -16.53 -15.93 8.04
N ARG A 89 -15.30 -15.61 8.46
CA ARG A 89 -14.49 -16.41 9.38
C ARG A 89 -14.79 -16.12 10.86
N GLY A 90 -15.79 -15.28 11.15
CA GLY A 90 -16.22 -14.90 12.50
C GLY A 90 -15.33 -13.85 13.18
N LEU A 91 -14.53 -13.11 12.41
CA LEU A 91 -13.60 -12.10 12.92
C LEU A 91 -14.23 -10.71 12.94
N LYS A 92 -13.83 -9.90 13.94
CA LYS A 92 -14.14 -8.47 14.00
C LYS A 92 -13.17 -7.71 13.12
N VAL A 93 -13.71 -6.96 12.16
CA VAL A 93 -12.91 -6.23 11.18
C VAL A 93 -13.13 -4.74 11.38
N GLN A 94 -12.05 -3.97 11.31
CA GLN A 94 -12.10 -2.51 11.14
C GLN A 94 -11.47 -2.16 9.81
N VAL A 95 -12.18 -1.35 9.02
CA VAL A 95 -11.77 -0.94 7.67
C VAL A 95 -11.56 0.57 7.68
N GLU A 96 -10.41 1.00 7.20
CA GLU A 96 -10.05 2.39 7.02
C GLU A 96 -9.69 2.63 5.56
N GLY A 97 -10.42 3.52 4.88
CA GLY A 97 -10.21 3.84 3.46
C GLY A 97 -9.66 5.23 3.25
N TYR A 98 -8.77 5.37 2.26
CA TYR A 98 -8.02 6.58 1.98
C TYR A 98 -7.87 6.82 0.48
N ALA A 99 -7.86 8.09 0.09
CA ALA A 99 -7.54 8.54 -1.24
C ALA A 99 -6.04 8.89 -1.34
N GLU A 100 -5.43 8.59 -2.48
CA GLU A 100 -4.09 9.03 -2.81
C GLU A 100 -4.07 10.55 -3.04
N ARG A 101 -3.91 11.30 -1.97
CA ARG A 101 -3.67 12.75 -1.97
C ARG A 101 -2.95 13.10 -0.68
N ILE A 102 -1.88 13.88 -0.74
CA ILE A 102 -1.09 14.19 0.45
C ILE A 102 -1.72 15.38 1.20
N THR A 103 -2.87 15.13 1.80
CA THR A 103 -3.62 16.07 2.63
C THR A 103 -4.32 15.32 3.76
N THR A 104 -4.87 16.06 4.72
CA THR A 104 -5.99 15.60 5.55
C THR A 104 -7.31 16.03 4.90
N ASP A 105 -8.41 15.34 5.18
CA ASP A 105 -9.81 15.76 4.95
C ASP A 105 -10.06 16.72 3.78
N PHE A 106 -10.49 16.20 2.63
CA PHE A 106 -10.79 17.01 1.44
C PHE A 106 -12.07 16.55 0.74
N THR A 107 -12.48 17.24 -0.32
CA THR A 107 -13.58 16.77 -1.18
C THR A 107 -13.07 16.72 -2.61
N SER A 108 -13.13 15.54 -3.21
CA SER A 108 -12.82 15.35 -4.62
C SER A 108 -13.97 15.87 -5.48
N ARG A 109 -13.73 16.27 -6.74
CA ARG A 109 -14.84 16.52 -7.68
C ARG A 109 -15.50 15.23 -8.17
N ARG A 110 -14.85 14.09 -7.94
CA ARG A 110 -15.29 12.75 -8.35
C ARG A 110 -16.12 12.05 -7.28
N SER A 111 -16.01 12.48 -6.03
CA SER A 111 -16.87 12.03 -4.94
C SER A 111 -17.57 13.21 -4.27
N LYS A 112 -18.85 13.04 -3.94
CA LYS A 112 -19.59 14.05 -3.19
C LYS A 112 -19.41 13.93 -1.67
N LEU A 113 -18.61 12.97 -1.22
CA LEU A 113 -18.37 12.68 0.18
C LEU A 113 -17.04 13.29 0.64
N PRO A 114 -16.92 13.70 1.91
CA PRO A 114 -15.62 13.97 2.52
C PRO A 114 -14.68 12.78 2.34
N GLN A 115 -13.44 13.06 1.93
CA GLN A 115 -12.39 12.10 1.62
C GLN A 115 -11.26 12.25 2.63
N ARG A 116 -10.64 11.13 3.00
CA ARG A 116 -9.46 11.10 3.86
C ARG A 116 -8.22 10.89 3.00
N GLY A 117 -7.16 11.63 3.28
CA GLY A 117 -5.93 11.59 2.49
C GLY A 117 -4.83 10.76 3.13
N ILE A 118 -3.64 10.82 2.53
CA ILE A 118 -2.45 10.09 3.01
C ILE A 118 -2.00 10.57 4.39
N LEU A 119 -2.25 11.83 4.77
CA LEU A 119 -1.87 12.30 6.10
C LEU A 119 -2.75 11.67 7.20
N ASP A 120 -4.04 11.48 6.90
CA ASP A 120 -4.95 10.75 7.77
C ASP A 120 -4.52 9.27 7.88
N LEU A 121 -4.14 8.65 6.76
CA LEU A 121 -3.62 7.28 6.71
C LEU A 121 -2.42 7.11 7.63
N LEU A 122 -1.41 7.98 7.53
CA LEU A 122 -0.19 7.87 8.34
C LEU A 122 -0.49 8.02 9.84
N SER A 123 -1.33 9.00 10.19
CA SER A 123 -1.78 9.22 11.57
C SER A 123 -2.51 8.01 12.13
N ASP A 124 -3.48 7.47 11.38
CA ASP A 124 -4.28 6.34 11.83
C ASP A 124 -3.51 5.03 11.83
N TYR A 125 -2.68 4.78 10.83
CA TYR A 125 -1.82 3.61 10.80
C TYR A 125 -0.93 3.56 12.04
N GLN A 126 -0.27 4.66 12.38
CA GLN A 126 0.53 4.75 13.60
C GLN A 126 -0.32 4.56 14.87
N ARG A 127 -1.45 5.25 14.97
CA ARG A 127 -2.32 5.23 16.15
C ARG A 127 -2.91 3.84 16.39
N LEU A 128 -3.52 3.23 15.37
CA LEU A 128 -4.21 1.95 15.47
C LEU A 128 -3.23 0.79 15.67
N THR A 129 -2.09 0.79 14.99
CA THR A 129 -1.07 -0.26 15.17
C THR A 129 -0.40 -0.17 16.54
N SER A 130 -0.14 1.04 17.06
CA SER A 130 0.35 1.23 18.42
C SER A 130 -0.66 0.72 19.46
N TRP A 131 -1.96 0.91 19.20
CA TRP A 131 -2.98 0.50 20.16
C TRP A 131 -3.22 -1.00 20.13
N TRP A 132 -3.30 -1.62 18.96
CA TRP A 132 -3.84 -2.98 18.82
C TRP A 132 -2.85 -4.03 18.30
N VAL A 133 -1.66 -3.63 17.87
CA VAL A 133 -0.68 -4.53 17.22
C VAL A 133 0.62 -4.57 18.01
N LEU A 134 1.32 -3.45 18.08
CA LEU A 134 2.65 -3.38 18.68
C LEU A 134 2.59 -3.63 20.19
N GLY A 135 3.49 -4.48 20.67
CA GLY A 135 3.57 -4.83 22.10
C GLY A 135 2.32 -5.53 22.64
N ARG A 136 1.58 -6.26 21.79
CA ARG A 136 0.41 -7.06 22.21
C ARG A 136 0.71 -8.55 22.14
N ARG A 137 0.20 -9.31 23.12
CA ARG A 137 0.27 -10.78 23.12
C ARG A 137 -0.64 -11.42 22.07
N ASN A 138 -1.77 -10.78 21.79
CA ASN A 138 -2.73 -11.15 20.76
C ASN A 138 -2.98 -9.93 19.84
N PRO A 139 -2.02 -9.59 18.97
CA PRO A 139 -2.14 -8.42 18.10
C PRO A 139 -3.30 -8.55 17.12
N ALA A 140 -3.91 -7.44 16.74
CA ALA A 140 -4.75 -7.39 15.53
C ALA A 140 -3.86 -7.69 14.30
N GLN A 141 -4.42 -8.35 13.30
CA GLN A 141 -3.72 -8.61 12.04
C GLN A 141 -3.90 -7.41 11.11
N VAL A 142 -2.81 -6.92 10.54
CA VAL A 142 -2.84 -5.80 9.58
C VAL A 142 -2.94 -6.34 8.17
N VAL A 143 -3.89 -5.84 7.40
CA VAL A 143 -4.06 -6.09 5.98
C VAL A 143 -3.99 -4.75 5.26
N LEU A 144 -3.09 -4.65 4.29
CA LEU A 144 -2.98 -3.49 3.42
C LEU A 144 -3.62 -3.84 2.08
N VAL A 145 -4.48 -2.96 1.57
CA VAL A 145 -5.07 -3.07 0.23
C VAL A 145 -4.74 -1.79 -0.52
N GLY A 146 -4.05 -1.89 -1.64
CA GLY A 146 -3.77 -0.74 -2.47
C GLY A 146 -4.11 -1.02 -3.92
N HIS A 147 -4.51 0.00 -4.66
CA HIS A 147 -4.68 -0.08 -6.11
C HIS A 147 -3.92 1.03 -6.82
N SER A 148 -3.25 0.75 -7.93
CA SER A 148 -2.48 1.76 -8.69
C SER A 148 -1.43 2.47 -7.81
N HIS A 149 -1.44 3.81 -7.74
CA HIS A 149 -0.61 4.57 -6.79
C HIS A 149 -0.87 4.20 -5.33
N GLY A 150 -2.08 3.74 -4.99
CA GLY A 150 -2.40 3.31 -3.64
C GLY A 150 -1.65 2.04 -3.23
N ALA A 151 -1.34 1.14 -4.18
CA ALA A 151 -0.47 -0.01 -3.92
C ALA A 151 0.98 0.43 -3.68
N VAL A 152 1.47 1.43 -4.43
CA VAL A 152 2.77 2.05 -4.16
C VAL A 152 2.84 2.60 -2.73
N TRP A 153 1.80 3.29 -2.27
CA TRP A 153 1.69 3.74 -0.88
C TRP A 153 1.64 2.58 0.12
N ALA A 154 0.91 1.51 -0.19
CA ALA A 154 0.84 0.31 0.65
C ALA A 154 2.22 -0.33 0.83
N HIS A 155 2.98 -0.51 -0.26
CA HIS A 155 4.38 -0.95 -0.20
C HIS A 155 5.23 0.03 0.63
N TYR A 156 5.08 1.34 0.40
CA TYR A 156 5.85 2.34 1.11
C TYR A 156 5.58 2.38 2.62
N LEU A 157 4.35 2.13 3.06
CA LEU A 157 4.01 1.97 4.47
C LEU A 157 4.79 0.82 5.12
N THR A 158 4.97 -0.29 4.40
CA THR A 158 5.75 -1.43 4.92
C THR A 158 7.22 -1.08 5.13
N THR A 159 7.75 -0.14 4.32
CA THR A 159 9.08 0.46 4.52
C THR A 159 9.10 1.37 5.75
N LEU A 160 8.16 2.32 5.84
CA LEU A 160 8.13 3.35 6.89
C LEU A 160 7.85 2.78 8.28
N PHE A 161 7.06 1.71 8.35
CA PHE A 161 6.62 1.06 9.58
C PHE A 161 7.06 -0.40 9.62
N GLY A 162 8.34 -0.62 9.35
CA GLY A 162 8.96 -1.94 9.31
C GLY A 162 8.80 -2.81 10.56
N GLN A 163 8.55 -2.18 11.71
CA GLN A 163 8.27 -2.87 12.97
C GLN A 163 6.85 -3.45 13.06
N VAL A 164 5.93 -3.02 12.20
CA VAL A 164 4.53 -3.48 12.21
C VAL A 164 4.42 -4.74 11.35
N PRO A 165 4.01 -5.89 11.93
CA PRO A 165 3.73 -7.09 11.14
C PRO A 165 2.47 -6.89 10.28
N VAL A 166 2.61 -7.17 9.00
CA VAL A 166 1.55 -7.14 7.99
C VAL A 166 1.22 -8.57 7.59
N ALA A 167 -0.01 -9.00 7.88
CA ALA A 167 -0.48 -10.34 7.58
C ALA A 167 -0.66 -10.55 6.07
N ALA A 168 -1.21 -9.54 5.38
CA ALA A 168 -1.37 -9.55 3.93
C ALA A 168 -1.19 -8.14 3.33
N LEU A 169 -0.43 -8.06 2.25
CA LEU A 169 -0.36 -6.90 1.35
C LEU A 169 -1.03 -7.28 0.03
N ILE A 170 -2.19 -6.70 -0.24
CA ILE A 170 -2.97 -6.89 -1.45
C ILE A 170 -2.65 -5.74 -2.39
N ASP A 171 -1.86 -6.05 -3.41
CA ASP A 171 -1.41 -5.12 -4.44
C ASP A 171 -2.29 -5.32 -5.68
N LEU A 172 -3.18 -4.36 -5.92
CA LEU A 172 -4.04 -4.32 -7.10
C LEU A 172 -3.39 -3.45 -8.17
N ASP A 173 -2.52 -4.06 -8.96
CA ASP A 173 -1.89 -3.49 -10.14
C ASP A 173 -1.16 -2.17 -9.86
N ALA A 174 -0.13 -2.23 -9.00
CA ALA A 174 0.72 -1.09 -8.67
C ALA A 174 1.23 -0.34 -9.91
N ASN A 175 1.24 0.99 -9.82
CA ASN A 175 1.72 1.82 -10.92
C ASN A 175 2.33 3.13 -10.41
N CYS A 176 3.39 3.57 -11.08
CA CYS A 176 4.12 4.80 -10.81
C CYS A 176 3.93 5.88 -11.89
N ALA A 177 3.07 5.65 -12.88
CA ALA A 177 2.81 6.60 -13.94
C ALA A 177 2.41 7.96 -13.35
N ALA A 178 3.13 9.02 -13.74
CA ALA A 178 2.94 10.40 -13.25
C ALA A 178 3.22 10.66 -11.75
N TRP A 179 3.75 9.70 -10.98
CA TRP A 179 4.00 9.85 -9.53
C TRP A 179 4.72 11.17 -9.16
N ASN A 180 5.85 11.47 -9.80
CA ASN A 180 6.61 12.69 -9.50
C ASN A 180 5.85 13.98 -9.88
N VAL A 181 5.04 13.93 -10.93
CA VAL A 181 4.23 15.08 -11.36
C VAL A 181 3.13 15.35 -10.34
N ASP A 182 2.43 14.30 -9.92
CA ASP A 182 1.31 14.40 -8.98
C ASP A 182 1.77 14.78 -7.56
N HIS A 183 2.99 14.38 -7.16
CA HIS A 183 3.44 14.54 -5.79
C HIS A 183 4.55 15.56 -5.54
N SER A 184 5.28 16.05 -6.55
CA SER A 184 6.44 16.93 -6.28
C SER A 184 6.11 18.18 -5.49
N ALA A 185 4.99 18.86 -5.78
CA ALA A 185 4.56 20.05 -5.05
C ALA A 185 4.03 19.73 -3.64
N GLU A 186 3.16 18.71 -3.51
CA GLU A 186 2.59 18.31 -2.22
C GLU A 186 3.66 17.68 -1.30
N THR A 187 4.64 16.97 -1.85
CA THR A 187 5.73 16.35 -1.08
C THR A 187 6.67 17.39 -0.49
N VAL A 188 6.94 18.49 -1.19
CA VAL A 188 7.73 19.61 -0.62
C VAL A 188 7.03 20.16 0.64
N ALA A 189 5.70 20.29 0.60
CA ALA A 189 4.92 20.75 1.74
C ALA A 189 4.90 19.70 2.88
N ALA A 190 4.61 18.44 2.58
CA ALA A 190 4.46 17.37 3.58
C ALA A 190 5.78 16.94 4.25
N THR A 191 6.89 16.91 3.49
CA THR A 191 8.21 16.51 4.01
C THR A 191 8.73 17.49 5.05
N SER A 192 8.35 18.76 4.94
CA SER A 192 8.70 19.80 5.92
C SER A 192 7.96 19.64 7.26
N ALA A 193 6.71 19.15 7.24
CA ALA A 193 5.84 19.14 8.41
C ALA A 193 5.83 17.81 9.18
N LEU A 194 5.80 16.66 8.48
CA LEU A 194 5.62 15.34 9.10
C LEU A 194 6.94 14.61 9.31
N TRP A 195 7.81 14.67 8.31
CA TRP A 195 9.07 13.93 8.30
C TRP A 195 10.24 14.74 8.84
N LYS A 196 9.99 15.99 9.29
CA LYS A 196 11.00 16.91 9.84
C LYS A 196 12.23 17.05 8.95
N GLY A 197 12.04 16.97 7.63
CA GLY A 197 13.11 17.03 6.65
C GLY A 197 13.94 15.74 6.50
N ASP A 198 13.51 14.59 7.04
CA ASP A 198 14.16 13.30 6.79
C ASP A 198 13.97 12.87 5.32
N PRO A 199 15.02 12.90 4.50
CA PRO A 199 14.91 12.58 3.08
C PRO A 199 14.60 11.09 2.85
N GLN A 200 14.92 10.20 3.79
CA GLN A 200 14.64 8.77 3.68
C GLN A 200 13.15 8.43 3.86
N ARG A 201 12.36 9.38 4.36
CA ARG A 201 10.91 9.26 4.53
C ARG A 201 10.10 10.06 3.51
N SER A 202 10.77 10.56 2.46
CA SER A 202 10.10 11.29 1.37
C SER A 202 9.22 10.36 0.54
N PRO A 203 7.92 10.69 0.36
CA PRO A 203 7.02 10.02 -0.58
C PRO A 203 7.54 9.86 -2.01
N LEU A 204 8.45 10.74 -2.46
CA LEU A 204 9.07 10.63 -3.79
C LEU A 204 9.93 9.36 -3.93
N LEU A 205 10.35 8.77 -2.81
CA LEU A 205 11.09 7.49 -2.82
C LEU A 205 10.20 6.32 -3.22
N ALA A 206 8.89 6.34 -2.98
CA ALA A 206 8.03 5.18 -3.13
C ALA A 206 8.01 4.60 -4.57
N CYS A 207 8.19 5.44 -5.58
CA CYS A 207 8.34 5.04 -6.98
C CYS A 207 9.77 5.03 -7.51
N SER A 208 10.74 5.37 -6.66
CA SER A 208 12.15 5.41 -7.01
C SER A 208 12.78 4.02 -6.96
N SER A 209 13.92 3.89 -7.62
CA SER A 209 14.82 2.76 -7.43
C SER A 209 15.69 2.99 -6.20
N ALA A 210 16.01 1.92 -5.48
CA ALA A 210 16.96 1.90 -4.37
C ALA A 210 17.94 0.75 -4.55
N VAL A 211 19.10 0.86 -3.91
CA VAL A 211 20.02 -0.26 -3.78
C VAL A 211 19.71 -0.99 -2.48
N VAL A 212 19.35 -2.28 -2.58
CA VAL A 212 19.07 -3.16 -1.45
C VAL A 212 19.89 -4.43 -1.65
N GLU A 213 20.73 -4.77 -0.68
CA GLU A 213 21.65 -5.93 -0.73
C GLU A 213 22.49 -5.99 -2.03
N GLY A 214 22.88 -4.81 -2.56
CA GLY A 214 23.67 -4.70 -3.79
C GLY A 214 22.87 -4.82 -5.09
N GLN A 215 21.55 -5.04 -5.03
CA GLN A 215 20.65 -5.05 -6.18
C GLN A 215 19.92 -3.71 -6.32
N THR A 216 19.73 -3.25 -7.56
CA THR A 216 18.85 -2.10 -7.83
C THR A 216 17.42 -2.59 -8.00
N VAL A 217 16.55 -2.20 -7.08
CA VAL A 217 15.13 -2.61 -7.07
C VAL A 217 14.25 -1.37 -7.02
N ARG A 218 13.02 -1.45 -7.55
CA ARG A 218 12.03 -0.38 -7.38
C ARG A 218 11.31 -0.59 -6.06
N LEU A 219 11.13 0.46 -5.27
CA LEU A 219 10.51 0.31 -3.95
C LEU A 219 9.06 -0.19 -4.03
N LYS A 220 8.33 0.17 -5.09
CA LYS A 220 6.98 -0.35 -5.33
C LYS A 220 6.95 -1.87 -5.60
N ASP A 221 8.07 -2.45 -6.03
CA ASP A 221 8.19 -3.88 -6.38
C ASP A 221 8.85 -4.69 -5.25
N LEU A 222 9.15 -4.04 -4.12
CA LEU A 222 9.85 -4.64 -2.99
C LEU A 222 8.85 -4.98 -1.89
N VAL A 223 8.87 -6.23 -1.44
CA VAL A 223 8.04 -6.72 -0.34
C VAL A 223 8.91 -7.00 0.88
N TRP A 224 8.81 -6.16 1.90
CA TRP A 224 9.66 -6.24 3.08
C TRP A 224 9.36 -7.45 4.00
N PRO A 225 10.33 -7.90 4.82
CA PRO A 225 10.16 -9.06 5.70
C PRO A 225 9.03 -8.98 6.74
N ASN A 226 8.54 -7.78 7.05
CA ASN A 226 7.37 -7.60 7.91
C ASN A 226 6.03 -7.98 7.22
N VAL A 227 6.03 -8.27 5.92
CA VAL A 227 4.86 -8.72 5.15
C VAL A 227 4.90 -10.24 5.00
N ALA A 228 3.98 -10.94 5.67
CA ALA A 228 3.92 -12.40 5.65
C ALA A 228 3.44 -12.95 4.29
N LEU A 229 2.39 -12.35 3.72
CA LEU A 229 1.84 -12.70 2.41
C LEU A 229 1.68 -11.45 1.56
N ASN A 230 2.14 -11.48 0.31
CA ASN A 230 1.79 -10.50 -0.71
C ASN A 230 0.94 -11.18 -1.78
N LEU A 231 -0.23 -10.59 -2.05
CA LEU A 231 -1.14 -10.97 -3.11
C LEU A 231 -1.02 -9.92 -4.21
N GLU A 232 -0.19 -10.21 -5.19
CA GLU A 232 0.09 -9.35 -6.33
C GLU A 232 -0.92 -9.64 -7.44
N VAL A 233 -1.75 -8.66 -7.77
CA VAL A 233 -2.66 -8.71 -8.90
C VAL A 233 -2.10 -7.81 -9.99
N GLN A 234 -1.93 -8.36 -11.19
CA GLN A 234 -1.56 -7.60 -12.37
C GLN A 234 -2.72 -7.61 -13.36
N SER A 235 -3.00 -6.45 -13.96
CA SER A 235 -4.02 -6.36 -15.00
C SER A 235 -3.57 -6.97 -16.32
N LYS A 236 -4.49 -7.09 -17.28
CA LYS A 236 -4.23 -7.68 -18.60
C LYS A 236 -3.13 -6.93 -19.33
N ARG A 237 -2.22 -7.69 -19.95
CA ARG A 237 -1.06 -7.16 -20.69
C ARG A 237 -1.34 -6.94 -22.18
N TRP A 238 -2.37 -7.59 -22.72
CA TRP A 238 -2.75 -7.50 -24.13
C TRP A 238 -4.16 -6.91 -24.29
N PRO A 239 -4.46 -6.25 -25.42
CA PRO A 239 -5.81 -5.79 -25.72
C PRO A 239 -6.79 -6.97 -25.63
N GLY A 240 -7.82 -6.80 -24.81
CA GLY A 240 -8.82 -7.83 -24.56
C GLY A 240 -10.06 -7.16 -23.98
N ARG A 241 -11.26 -7.64 -24.31
CA ARG A 241 -12.48 -7.14 -23.67
C ARG A 241 -12.69 -7.87 -22.35
N SER A 242 -12.88 -7.11 -21.28
CA SER A 242 -13.58 -7.61 -20.10
C SER A 242 -15.06 -7.70 -20.46
N ALA A 243 -15.65 -8.89 -20.43
CA ALA A 243 -17.09 -9.05 -20.67
C ALA A 243 -17.93 -8.68 -19.44
N GLU A 244 -17.33 -8.63 -18.25
CA GLU A 244 -18.04 -8.65 -16.96
C GLU A 244 -17.65 -7.50 -15.99
N SER A 245 -16.61 -6.71 -16.31
CA SER A 245 -16.13 -5.61 -15.44
C SER A 245 -15.79 -4.35 -16.25
N PRO A 246 -16.16 -3.12 -15.80
CA PRO A 246 -15.90 -1.88 -16.54
C PRO A 246 -14.40 -1.67 -16.76
N GLY A 247 -14.00 -1.41 -18.02
CA GLY A 247 -12.59 -1.15 -18.36
C GLY A 247 -12.35 -0.72 -19.82
N TRP A 248 -11.17 -0.19 -20.10
CA TRP A 248 -10.69 0.21 -21.41
C TRP A 248 -10.25 -1.00 -22.25
N TYR A 249 -10.41 -0.86 -23.57
CA TYR A 249 -10.02 -1.88 -24.55
C TYR A 249 -8.49 -2.06 -24.63
N ILE A 250 -7.74 -0.98 -24.46
CA ILE A 250 -6.27 -1.00 -24.41
C ILE A 250 -5.85 -0.61 -22.99
N ASN A 251 -5.01 -1.46 -22.39
CA ASN A 251 -4.42 -1.18 -21.10
C ASN A 251 -3.02 -0.59 -21.30
N TYR A 252 -2.84 0.67 -20.92
CA TYR A 252 -1.54 1.36 -20.97
C TYR A 252 -0.89 1.48 -19.58
N LEU A 253 -1.58 1.01 -18.55
CA LEU A 253 -1.22 1.17 -17.14
C LEU A 253 -1.18 -0.22 -16.50
N PHE A 254 -0.23 -1.05 -16.91
CA PHE A 254 -0.02 -2.37 -16.29
C PHE A 254 1.41 -2.46 -15.75
N ASP A 255 1.56 -3.16 -14.62
CA ASP A 255 2.88 -3.49 -14.13
C ASP A 255 3.47 -4.68 -14.89
N LEU A 256 4.78 -4.64 -15.11
CA LEU A 256 5.53 -5.70 -15.76
C LEU A 256 6.58 -6.32 -14.85
N THR A 257 6.89 -5.65 -13.75
CA THR A 257 7.92 -6.09 -12.82
C THR A 257 7.25 -6.85 -11.69
N PRO A 258 7.47 -8.17 -11.55
CA PRO A 258 6.93 -8.90 -10.42
C PRO A 258 7.50 -8.40 -9.10
N ASN A 259 6.67 -8.47 -8.06
CA ASN A 259 7.11 -8.21 -6.70
C ASN A 259 8.18 -9.21 -6.24
N GLN A 260 9.17 -8.72 -5.50
CA GLN A 260 10.27 -9.51 -4.96
C GLN A 260 10.65 -9.11 -3.54
N ARG A 261 11.37 -10.00 -2.84
CA ARG A 261 11.99 -9.72 -1.55
C ARG A 261 13.35 -9.03 -1.72
N PRO A 262 13.93 -8.46 -0.63
CA PRO A 262 15.29 -7.89 -0.65
C PRO A 262 16.36 -8.83 -1.20
N ASP A 263 16.25 -10.12 -0.90
CA ASP A 263 17.16 -11.17 -1.37
C ASP A 263 16.88 -11.63 -2.83
N GLY A 264 15.90 -11.02 -3.50
CA GLY A 264 15.43 -11.36 -4.84
C GLY A 264 14.48 -12.58 -4.90
N SER A 265 14.16 -13.21 -3.76
CA SER A 265 13.22 -14.33 -3.73
C SER A 265 11.77 -13.87 -3.91
N THR A 266 10.88 -14.82 -4.21
CA THR A 266 9.42 -14.62 -4.27
C THR A 266 8.70 -15.26 -3.07
N ALA A 267 9.42 -15.51 -1.98
CA ALA A 267 8.86 -16.20 -0.82
C ALA A 267 7.67 -15.44 -0.22
N GLY A 268 6.55 -16.14 -0.04
CA GLY A 268 5.30 -15.52 0.46
C GLY A 268 4.70 -14.48 -0.49
N ILE A 269 5.07 -14.49 -1.78
CA ILE A 269 4.44 -13.68 -2.83
C ILE A 269 3.64 -14.61 -3.72
N GLN A 270 2.39 -14.27 -3.97
CA GLN A 270 1.53 -14.97 -4.92
C GLN A 270 1.02 -13.97 -5.95
N THR A 271 1.11 -14.33 -7.22
CA THR A 271 0.78 -13.43 -8.32
C THR A 271 -0.38 -13.98 -9.13
N PHE A 272 -1.37 -13.13 -9.37
CA PHE A 272 -2.46 -13.34 -10.32
C PHE A 272 -2.34 -12.34 -11.46
N VAL A 273 -2.32 -12.83 -12.70
CA VAL A 273 -2.33 -11.98 -13.89
C VAL A 273 -3.69 -12.13 -14.57
N SER A 274 -4.49 -11.06 -14.55
CA SER A 274 -5.82 -11.10 -15.15
C SER A 274 -5.73 -11.22 -16.67
N ALA A 275 -6.52 -12.13 -17.24
CA ALA A 275 -6.61 -12.28 -18.69
C ALA A 275 -7.57 -11.25 -19.33
N GLY A 276 -8.53 -10.73 -18.56
CA GLY A 276 -9.64 -9.92 -19.08
C GLY A 276 -9.75 -8.52 -18.50
N GLU A 277 -9.20 -8.27 -17.32
CA GLU A 277 -9.43 -7.05 -16.55
C GLU A 277 -8.32 -6.04 -16.83
N ASP A 278 -8.68 -4.79 -17.13
CA ASP A 278 -7.71 -3.71 -17.23
C ASP A 278 -7.33 -3.18 -15.84
N HIS A 279 -6.46 -2.16 -15.83
CA HIS A 279 -6.00 -1.49 -14.62
C HIS A 279 -7.14 -1.17 -13.65
N SER A 280 -8.23 -0.55 -14.12
CA SER A 280 -9.33 -0.20 -13.21
C SER A 280 -10.20 -1.40 -12.82
N ALA A 281 -10.46 -2.32 -13.74
CA ALA A 281 -11.36 -3.45 -13.56
C ALA A 281 -10.91 -4.42 -12.46
N VAL A 282 -9.59 -4.60 -12.27
CA VAL A 282 -9.08 -5.52 -11.23
C VAL A 282 -9.50 -5.09 -9.81
N SER A 283 -9.82 -3.81 -9.61
CA SER A 283 -10.21 -3.28 -8.30
C SER A 283 -11.69 -3.42 -7.95
N TYR A 284 -12.55 -3.92 -8.84
CA TYR A 284 -14.00 -4.02 -8.54
C TYR A 284 -14.30 -5.21 -7.62
N PRO A 285 -15.29 -5.10 -6.70
CA PRO A 285 -15.56 -6.15 -5.71
C PRO A 285 -15.97 -7.52 -6.27
N ARG A 286 -16.39 -7.59 -7.54
CA ARG A 286 -16.77 -8.84 -8.23
C ARG A 286 -15.81 -9.19 -9.38
N SER A 287 -14.64 -8.56 -9.41
CA SER A 287 -13.59 -8.83 -10.39
C SER A 287 -13.05 -10.26 -10.19
N GLN A 288 -12.53 -10.87 -11.25
CA GLN A 288 -11.80 -12.15 -11.16
C GLN A 288 -10.62 -12.00 -10.21
N ALA A 289 -9.92 -10.87 -10.27
CA ALA A 289 -8.87 -10.52 -9.33
C ALA A 289 -9.34 -10.55 -7.86
N LEU A 290 -10.47 -9.92 -7.51
CA LEU A 290 -10.96 -9.90 -6.13
C LEU A 290 -11.49 -11.27 -5.68
N ASN A 291 -12.06 -12.06 -6.59
CA ASN A 291 -12.43 -13.45 -6.30
C ASN A 291 -11.19 -14.30 -5.99
N TRP A 292 -10.10 -14.14 -6.75
CA TRP A 292 -8.83 -14.80 -6.46
C TRP A 292 -8.24 -14.34 -5.12
N VAL A 293 -8.25 -13.03 -4.82
CA VAL A 293 -7.83 -12.50 -3.51
C VAL A 293 -8.65 -13.12 -2.38
N TRP A 294 -9.97 -13.20 -2.55
CA TRP A 294 -10.88 -13.82 -1.59
C TRP A 294 -10.46 -15.27 -1.28
N GLU A 295 -10.22 -16.08 -2.32
CA GLU A 295 -9.78 -17.47 -2.18
C GLU A 295 -8.47 -17.59 -1.39
N GLN A 296 -7.48 -16.73 -1.68
CA GLN A 296 -6.20 -16.76 -0.96
C GLN A 296 -6.35 -16.33 0.51
N LEU A 297 -7.19 -15.33 0.78
CA LEU A 297 -7.42 -14.84 2.14
C LEU A 297 -8.23 -15.82 3.01
N GLN A 298 -9.06 -16.68 2.41
CA GLN A 298 -9.77 -17.73 3.16
C GLN A 298 -8.81 -18.74 3.80
N VAL A 299 -7.74 -19.08 3.10
CA VAL A 299 -6.75 -20.07 3.55
C VAL A 299 -5.56 -19.44 4.29
N LEU A 300 -5.48 -18.11 4.34
CA LEU A 300 -4.46 -17.41 5.12
C LEU A 300 -4.47 -17.95 6.56
N PRO A 301 -3.35 -18.56 7.03
CA PRO A 301 -3.28 -19.13 8.36
C PRO A 301 -3.53 -18.02 9.37
N TRP A 302 -4.72 -18.03 9.96
CA TRP A 302 -5.05 -17.11 11.02
C TRP A 302 -4.33 -17.60 12.27
N LEU A 303 -3.55 -16.73 12.92
CA LEU A 303 -3.18 -17.01 14.31
C LEU A 303 -4.52 -17.20 15.03
N PRO A 304 -4.87 -18.40 15.52
CA PRO A 304 -6.11 -18.55 16.25
C PRO A 304 -6.09 -17.50 17.36
N PRO A 305 -7.22 -16.83 17.66
CA PRO A 305 -7.29 -16.10 18.91
C PRO A 305 -6.81 -17.09 19.96
N LEU A 306 -5.73 -16.75 20.68
CA LEU A 306 -5.29 -17.54 21.84
C LEU A 306 -6.58 -17.76 22.61
N LYS A 307 -7.13 -18.99 22.56
CA LYS A 307 -8.40 -19.29 23.20
C LYS A 307 -8.23 -18.74 24.60
N ALA A 308 -9.05 -17.75 24.96
CA ALA A 308 -9.06 -17.24 26.32
C ALA A 308 -9.06 -18.50 27.18
N ALA A 309 -8.01 -18.70 27.97
CA ALA A 309 -7.96 -19.81 28.89
C ALA A 309 -9.28 -19.72 29.62
N ARG A 310 -10.17 -20.71 29.38
CA ARG A 310 -11.46 -20.75 30.06
C ARG A 310 -11.09 -20.60 31.52
N GLY A 311 -11.54 -19.49 32.11
CA GLY A 311 -11.30 -19.23 33.51
C GLY A 311 -11.63 -20.51 34.25
N ALA A 312 -10.63 -21.09 34.89
CA ALA A 312 -10.89 -21.90 36.05
C ALA A 312 -11.70 -20.98 36.98
N ALA A 313 -12.97 -21.30 37.11
CA ALA A 313 -13.83 -20.69 38.10
C ALA A 313 -13.26 -20.96 39.50
N PRO A 314 -13.49 -20.10 40.49
CA PRO A 314 -13.78 -20.59 41.82
C PRO A 314 -15.14 -21.31 41.84
#